data_AF-A0A1G7XIL2-F1
#
_entry.id   AF-A0A1G7XIL2-F1
#
_cell.length_a   1.000
_cell.length_b   1.000
_cell.length_c   1.000
_cell.angle_alpha   90.00
_cell.angle_beta   90.00
_cell.angle_gamma   90.00
#
_symmetry.space_group_name_H-M   'P 1'
#
loop_
_entity.id
_entity.type
_entity.pdbx_description
1 polymer ?
#
loop_
_entity_poly.entity_id
_entity_poly.type
_entity_poly.pdbx_seq_one_letter_code
_entity_poly.pdbx_strand_id
1 'polypeptide(L)'
;MPAPAKISKSDLQARFANGARLVDVSKALGFSALTVARHCKLHGIEYPTKRGPAPRLPHVSLVIAMVRSGIKTTDIARKYNVTPSAIPRLLERNHFALAAGHVVHDYRHGRGTLEKRASKVSNIEN
;
A
#
# COMPACT_ATOMS: atom_id res chain seq x y z
N MET A 1 5.56 -33.27 11.69
CA MET A 1 4.87 -32.16 10.99
C MET A 1 3.36 -32.46 11.08
N PRO A 2 2.59 -31.75 11.92
CA PRO A 2 1.14 -31.97 12.00
C PRO A 2 0.46 -31.64 10.66
N ALA A 3 -0.57 -32.41 10.29
CA ALA A 3 -1.33 -32.18 9.08
C ALA A 3 -2.04 -30.82 9.12
N PRO A 4 -2.16 -30.10 8.00
CA PRO A 4 -2.87 -28.82 7.96
C PRO A 4 -4.34 -29.05 8.33
N ALA A 5 -4.85 -28.27 9.29
CA ALA A 5 -6.25 -28.31 9.68
C ALA A 5 -7.15 -28.04 8.47
N LYS A 6 -8.17 -28.87 8.22
CA LYS A 6 -9.10 -28.64 7.10
C LYS A 6 -9.93 -27.39 7.38
N ILE A 7 -10.10 -26.54 6.37
CA ILE A 7 -10.99 -25.37 6.46
C ILE A 7 -12.43 -25.86 6.35
N SER A 8 -13.14 -25.87 7.47
CA SER A 8 -14.56 -26.23 7.53
C SER A 8 -15.45 -25.02 7.23
N LYS A 9 -16.49 -25.22 6.42
CA LYS A 9 -17.49 -24.19 6.09
C LYS A 9 -18.13 -23.57 7.33
N SER A 10 -18.51 -24.41 8.30
CA SER A 10 -19.16 -24.00 9.55
C SER A 10 -18.28 -23.08 10.39
N ASP A 11 -16.99 -23.36 10.48
CA ASP A 11 -16.03 -22.54 11.23
C ASP A 11 -15.87 -21.15 10.61
N LEU A 12 -15.78 -21.08 9.27
CA LEU A 12 -15.76 -19.80 8.56
C LEU A 12 -17.04 -18.97 8.81
N GLN A 13 -18.21 -19.60 8.70
CA GLN A 13 -19.49 -18.91 8.92
C GLN A 13 -19.59 -18.37 10.35
N ALA A 14 -19.21 -19.16 11.36
CA ALA A 14 -19.22 -18.73 12.75
C ALA A 14 -18.31 -17.51 12.98
N ARG A 15 -17.11 -17.49 12.38
CA ARG A 15 -16.19 -16.35 12.52
C ARG A 15 -16.69 -15.10 11.81
N PHE A 16 -17.25 -15.22 10.62
CA PHE A 16 -17.78 -14.07 9.89
C PHE A 16 -19.08 -13.54 10.48
N ALA A 17 -19.92 -14.41 11.07
CA ALA A 17 -21.10 -13.99 11.83
C ALA A 17 -20.72 -13.10 13.03
N ASN A 18 -19.56 -13.35 13.64
CA ASN A 18 -18.99 -12.51 14.69
C ASN A 18 -18.32 -11.21 14.17
N GLY A 19 -18.41 -10.92 12.86
CA GLY A 19 -17.81 -9.73 12.26
C GLY A 19 -16.29 -9.77 12.12
N ALA A 20 -15.67 -10.96 12.24
CA ALA A 20 -14.23 -11.10 12.07
C ALA A 20 -13.81 -10.70 10.65
N ARG A 21 -12.66 -10.04 10.52
CA ARG A 21 -12.10 -9.71 9.20
C ARG A 21 -11.37 -10.92 8.64
N LEU A 22 -11.31 -10.98 7.32
CA LEU A 22 -10.61 -12.04 6.58
C LEU A 22 -9.17 -12.27 7.07
N VAL A 23 -8.46 -11.19 7.43
CA VAL A 23 -7.07 -11.24 7.93
C VAL A 23 -6.99 -11.88 9.32
N ASP A 24 -7.96 -11.63 10.18
CA ASP A 24 -8.00 -12.21 11.52
C ASP A 24 -8.35 -13.70 11.45
N VAL A 25 -9.29 -14.06 10.57
CA VAL A 25 -9.64 -15.46 10.28
C VAL A 25 -8.44 -16.20 9.69
N SER A 26 -7.71 -15.60 8.76
CA SER A 26 -6.55 -16.24 8.14
C SER A 26 -5.42 -16.49 9.14
N LYS A 27 -5.17 -15.54 10.06
CA LYS A 27 -4.20 -15.72 11.15
C LYS A 27 -4.62 -16.80 12.12
N ALA A 28 -5.89 -16.81 12.53
CA ALA A 28 -6.42 -17.79 13.48
C ALA A 28 -6.37 -19.22 12.94
N LEU A 29 -6.58 -19.40 11.64
CA LEU A 29 -6.57 -20.71 10.99
C LEU A 29 -5.20 -21.11 10.42
N GLY A 30 -4.20 -20.21 10.46
CA GLY A 30 -2.88 -20.47 9.88
C GLY A 30 -2.85 -20.55 8.36
N PHE A 31 -3.83 -19.96 7.67
CA PHE A 31 -3.91 -19.95 6.20
C PHE A 31 -3.61 -18.58 5.62
N SER A 32 -3.28 -18.55 4.32
CA SER A 32 -3.20 -17.27 3.60
C SER A 32 -4.60 -16.66 3.46
N ALA A 33 -4.69 -15.33 3.53
CA ALA A 33 -5.96 -14.62 3.31
C ALA A 33 -6.57 -14.93 1.93
N LEU A 34 -5.73 -15.19 0.93
CA LEU A 34 -6.18 -15.60 -0.40
C LEU A 34 -6.82 -17.00 -0.37
N THR A 35 -6.24 -17.95 0.36
CA THR A 35 -6.79 -19.30 0.54
C THR A 35 -8.17 -19.22 1.19
N VAL A 36 -8.30 -18.45 2.29
CA VAL A 36 -9.58 -18.26 2.98
C VAL A 36 -10.61 -17.60 2.04
N ALA A 37 -10.23 -16.55 1.29
CA ALA A 37 -11.13 -15.89 0.35
C ALA A 37 -11.62 -16.82 -0.76
N ARG A 38 -10.74 -17.68 -1.31
CA ARG A 38 -11.13 -18.70 -2.30
C ARG A 38 -12.12 -19.69 -1.70
N HIS A 39 -11.86 -20.15 -0.49
CA HIS A 39 -12.77 -21.06 0.22
C HIS A 39 -14.14 -20.43 0.48
N CYS A 40 -14.17 -19.16 0.87
CA CYS A 40 -15.43 -18.43 1.06
C CYS A 40 -16.22 -18.32 -0.24
N LYS A 41 -15.55 -17.98 -1.36
CA LYS A 41 -16.18 -17.94 -2.69
C LYS A 41 -16.72 -19.31 -3.12
N LEU A 42 -15.96 -20.37 -2.91
CA LEU A 42 -16.36 -21.74 -3.25
C LEU A 42 -17.64 -22.17 -2.52
N HIS A 43 -17.83 -21.71 -1.28
CA HIS A 43 -18.99 -22.08 -0.46
C HIS A 43 -20.08 -21.00 -0.35
N GLY A 44 -19.98 -19.92 -1.14
CA GLY A 44 -20.95 -18.82 -1.12
C GLY A 44 -21.03 -18.08 0.22
N ILE A 45 -19.94 -18.04 0.98
CA ILE A 45 -19.88 -17.31 2.26
C ILE A 45 -19.53 -15.85 1.95
N GLU A 46 -20.41 -14.94 2.34
CA GLU A 46 -20.12 -13.51 2.31
C GLU A 46 -19.13 -13.13 3.41
N TYR A 47 -18.17 -12.27 3.09
CA TYR A 47 -17.19 -11.77 4.04
C TYR A 47 -17.00 -10.26 3.86
N PRO A 48 -16.67 -9.52 4.93
CA PRO A 48 -16.47 -8.09 4.86
C PRO A 48 -15.25 -7.76 3.97
N THR A 49 -15.51 -7.10 2.84
CA THR A 49 -14.47 -6.62 1.91
C THR A 49 -14.05 -5.18 2.17
N LYS A 50 -14.71 -4.49 3.12
CA LYS A 50 -14.46 -3.07 3.40
C LYS A 50 -12.99 -2.89 3.76
N ARG A 51 -12.26 -2.20 2.88
CA ARG A 51 -10.94 -1.67 3.20
C ARG A 51 -11.12 -0.74 4.40
N GLY A 52 -10.22 -0.82 5.37
CA GLY A 52 -10.21 0.12 6.48
C GLY A 52 -10.17 1.57 5.97
N PRO A 53 -10.53 2.54 6.82
CA PRO A 53 -10.43 3.95 6.44
C PRO A 53 -9.02 4.22 5.92
N ALA A 54 -8.93 4.91 4.78
CA ALA A 54 -7.64 5.35 4.28
C ALA A 54 -6.95 6.19 5.38
N PRO A 55 -5.64 6.02 5.59
CA PRO A 55 -4.92 6.85 6.55
C PRO A 55 -5.18 8.33 6.20
N ARG A 56 -5.54 9.12 7.22
CA ARG A 56 -5.82 10.54 7.04
C ARG A 56 -4.52 11.22 6.63
N LEU A 57 -4.44 11.63 5.37
CA LEU A 57 -3.32 12.41 4.87
C LEU A 57 -3.26 13.74 5.63
N PRO A 58 -2.05 14.22 5.97
CA PRO A 58 -1.90 15.55 6.56
C PRO A 58 -2.48 16.63 5.64
N HIS A 59 -2.88 17.76 6.23
CA HIS A 59 -3.34 18.93 5.48
C HIS A 59 -2.27 19.31 4.44
N VAL A 60 -2.68 19.43 3.18
CA VAL A 60 -1.78 19.69 2.05
C VAL A 60 -0.85 20.88 2.32
N SER A 61 -1.38 21.95 2.92
CA SER A 61 -0.65 23.16 3.28
C SER A 61 0.55 22.89 4.20
N LEU A 62 0.41 21.96 5.16
CA LEU A 62 1.50 21.58 6.06
C LEU A 62 2.59 20.80 5.32
N VAL A 63 2.19 19.90 4.42
CA VAL A 63 3.15 19.13 3.61
C VAL A 63 3.95 20.06 2.70
N ILE A 64 3.27 21.01 2.05
CA ILE A 64 3.93 22.03 1.21
C ILE A 64 4.91 22.86 2.03
N ALA A 65 4.51 23.32 3.23
CA ALA A 65 5.40 24.09 4.10
C ALA A 65 6.67 23.29 4.45
N MET A 66 6.53 22.01 4.84
CA MET A 66 7.67 21.15 5.16
C MET A 66 8.60 20.91 3.98
N VAL A 67 8.05 20.70 2.78
CA VAL A 67 8.83 20.54 1.55
C VAL A 67 9.58 21.83 1.20
N ARG A 68 8.95 23.00 1.36
CA ARG A 68 9.60 24.30 1.18
C ARG A 68 10.72 24.55 2.20
N SER A 69 10.58 24.02 3.42
CA SER A 69 11.66 24.02 4.43
C SER A 69 12.78 23.01 4.14
N GLY A 70 12.72 22.27 3.04
CA GLY A 70 13.75 21.30 2.64
C GLY A 70 13.64 19.93 3.33
N ILE A 71 12.55 19.66 4.06
CA ILE A 71 12.33 18.35 4.67
C ILE A 71 12.03 17.34 3.55
N LYS A 72 12.72 16.19 3.57
CA LYS A 72 12.52 15.13 2.57
C LYS A 72 11.14 14.50 2.74
N THR A 73 10.49 14.19 1.62
CA THR A 73 9.18 13.50 1.59
C THR A 73 9.16 12.19 2.38
N THR A 74 10.28 11.47 2.45
CA THR A 74 10.43 10.24 3.26
C THR A 74 10.29 10.48 4.75
N ASP A 75 10.86 11.56 5.26
CA ASP A 75 10.79 11.91 6.68
C ASP A 75 9.41 12.43 7.06
N ILE A 76 8.78 13.21 6.16
CA ILE A 76 7.37 13.62 6.29
C ILE A 76 6.48 12.38 6.36
N ALA A 77 6.69 11.40 5.48
CA ALA A 77 5.89 10.18 5.45
C ALA A 77 6.01 9.37 6.75
N ARG A 78 7.22 9.22 7.30
CA ARG A 78 7.45 8.57 8.59
C ARG A 78 6.73 9.30 9.72
N LYS A 79 6.85 10.64 9.76
CA LYS A 79 6.23 11.49 10.78
C LYS A 79 4.71 11.34 10.84
N TYR A 80 4.06 11.17 9.69
CA TYR A 80 2.60 11.05 9.58
C TYR A 80 2.10 9.60 9.42
N ASN A 81 2.97 8.60 9.57
CA ASN A 81 2.63 7.18 9.39
C ASN A 81 1.92 6.89 8.05
N VAL A 82 2.36 7.54 6.98
CA VAL A 82 1.84 7.32 5.62
C VAL A 82 2.91 6.67 4.74
N THR A 83 2.48 6.00 3.68
CA THR A 83 3.40 5.43 2.69
C THR A 83 4.22 6.57 2.04
N PRO A 84 5.53 6.42 1.83
CA PRO A 84 6.36 7.44 1.17
C PRO A 84 5.83 7.90 -0.20
N SER A 85 5.19 7.00 -0.96
CA SER A 85 4.57 7.31 -2.25
C SER A 85 3.27 8.14 -2.14
N ALA A 86 2.69 8.25 -0.95
CA ALA A 86 1.49 9.04 -0.72
C ALA A 86 1.77 10.56 -0.75
N ILE A 87 2.97 10.97 -0.31
CA ILE A 87 3.36 12.39 -0.26
C ILE A 87 3.56 12.98 -1.67
N PRO A 88 4.34 12.37 -2.60
CA PRO A 88 4.43 12.85 -3.98
C PRO A 88 3.07 12.92 -4.68
N ARG A 89 2.24 11.86 -4.55
CA ARG A 89 0.89 11.83 -5.12
C ARG A 89 -0.01 12.95 -4.58
N LEU A 90 0.13 13.27 -3.29
CA LEU A 90 -0.59 14.37 -2.67
C LEU A 90 -0.15 15.72 -3.29
N LEU A 91 1.15 15.92 -3.51
CA LEU A 91 1.67 17.15 -4.11
C LEU A 91 1.27 17.28 -5.59
N GLU A 92 1.37 16.20 -6.37
CA GLU A 92 0.93 16.14 -7.77
C GLU A 92 -0.55 16.47 -7.90
N ARG A 93 -1.41 15.86 -7.06
CA ARG A 93 -2.86 16.11 -7.06
C ARG A 93 -3.22 17.57 -6.73
N ASN A 94 -2.33 18.30 -6.06
CA ASN A 94 -2.51 19.71 -5.71
C ASN A 94 -1.66 20.64 -6.58
N HIS A 95 -1.17 20.17 -7.73
CA HIS A 95 -0.39 20.96 -8.69
C HIS A 95 0.88 21.62 -8.11
N PHE A 96 1.47 21.03 -7.08
CA PHE A 96 2.73 21.50 -6.52
C PHE A 96 3.91 20.79 -7.20
N ALA A 97 4.62 21.50 -8.07
CA ALA A 97 5.83 20.99 -8.71
C ALA A 97 6.95 20.84 -7.68
N LEU A 98 7.51 19.64 -7.57
CA LEU A 98 8.72 19.41 -6.79
C LEU A 98 9.92 20.04 -7.51
N ALA A 99 10.77 20.75 -6.76
CA ALA A 99 12.01 21.31 -7.32
C ALA A 99 12.92 20.17 -7.84
N ALA A 100 13.60 20.43 -8.96
CA ALA A 100 14.57 19.50 -9.54
C ALA A 100 15.65 19.17 -8.49
N GLY A 101 15.74 17.91 -8.10
CA GLY A 101 16.61 17.44 -7.00
C GLY A 101 15.87 16.88 -5.79
N HIS A 102 14.54 17.05 -5.69
CA HIS A 102 13.75 16.28 -4.74
C HIS A 102 13.67 14.84 -5.23
N VAL A 103 14.50 13.96 -4.65
CA VAL A 103 14.53 12.54 -4.99
C VAL A 103 13.19 11.92 -4.59
N VAL A 104 12.29 11.82 -5.56
CA VAL A 104 11.17 10.88 -5.47
C VAL A 104 11.82 9.52 -5.52
N HIS A 105 12.02 8.89 -4.36
CA HIS A 105 12.40 7.48 -4.34
C HIS A 105 11.31 6.74 -5.11
N ASP A 106 11.66 6.24 -6.29
CA ASP A 106 10.77 5.51 -7.17
C ASP A 106 10.41 4.21 -6.45
N TYR A 107 9.35 4.24 -5.64
CA TYR A 107 8.80 3.06 -4.99
C TYR A 107 7.99 2.26 -6.02
N ARG A 108 8.59 1.91 -7.17
CA ARG A 108 8.14 0.80 -8.01
C ARG A 108 8.37 -0.49 -7.24
N HIS A 109 7.44 -0.79 -6.33
CA HIS A 109 7.31 -2.13 -5.79
C HIS A 109 6.92 -3.08 -6.94
N GLY A 110 7.89 -3.85 -7.43
CA GLY A 110 7.67 -5.24 -7.81
C GLY A 110 6.87 -5.54 -9.08
N ARG A 111 7.17 -4.89 -10.20
CA ARG A 111 7.05 -5.56 -11.51
C ARG A 111 8.34 -5.32 -12.28
N GLY A 112 9.08 -6.41 -12.49
CA GLY A 112 10.40 -6.37 -13.09
C GLY A 112 10.41 -5.61 -14.41
N THR A 113 11.34 -4.67 -14.53
CA THR A 113 11.83 -4.18 -15.82
C THR A 113 13.33 -4.04 -15.70
N LEU A 114 14.04 -5.06 -16.19
CA LEU A 114 15.34 -4.88 -16.83
C LEU A 114 15.12 -3.88 -17.95
N GLU A 115 15.60 -2.64 -17.81
CA GLU A 115 16.09 -1.90 -18.97
C GLU A 115 16.99 -0.76 -18.49
N LYS A 116 18.30 -0.99 -18.66
CA LYS A 116 19.31 0.05 -18.70
C LYS A 116 18.95 0.98 -19.86
N ARG A 117 18.47 2.19 -19.57
CA ARG A 117 18.67 3.32 -20.49
C ARG A 117 19.76 4.19 -19.92
N ALA A 118 20.98 3.94 -20.40
CA ALA A 118 22.07 4.87 -20.34
C ALA A 118 21.63 6.15 -21.08
N SER A 119 21.50 7.25 -20.35
CA SER A 119 21.30 8.56 -20.93
C SER A 119 22.54 8.94 -21.74
N LYS A 120 22.43 8.90 -23.07
CA LYS A 120 23.28 9.67 -23.97
C LYS A 120 22.50 10.91 -24.38
N VAL A 121 22.57 11.96 -23.56
CA VAL A 121 22.22 13.31 -24.00
C VAL A 121 23.51 13.89 -24.52
N SER A 122 23.66 13.86 -25.84
CA SER A 122 24.76 14.49 -26.55
C SER A 122 24.70 16.01 -26.34
N ASN A 123 25.85 16.60 -26.04
CA ASN A 123 26.14 18.03 -26.10
C ASN A 123 25.54 18.66 -27.36
N ILE A 124 24.78 19.74 -27.18
CA ILE A 124 24.62 20.79 -28.18
C ILE A 124 25.59 21.88 -27.75
N GLU A 125 26.76 21.91 -28.36
CA GLU A 125 27.67 23.06 -28.32
C GLU A 125 27.38 23.94 -29.54
N ASN A 126 27.27 25.25 -29.28
CA ASN A 126 27.20 26.32 -30.30
C ASN A 126 28.50 26.41 -31.10
#